data_AF-A0AAN5LA52-F1
#
_entry.id   AF-A0AAN5LA52-F1
#
_cell.length_a   1.000
_cell.length_b   1.000
_cell.length_c   1.000
_cell.angle_alpha   90.00
_cell.angle_beta   90.00
_cell.angle_gamma   90.00
#
_symmetry.space_group_name_H-M   'P 1'
#
loop_
_entity.id
_entity.type
_entity.pdbx_description
1 polymer ?
#
loop_
_entity_poly.entity_id
_entity_poly.type
_entity_poly.pdbx_seq_one_letter_code
_entity_poly.pdbx_strand_id
1 'polypeptide(L)' 'MAKNTGNTANVENVEVVVCKGHTVYHNGEKYGENQKLLLSQDDADSLEARGFVKTLADVLAVYERKQQELTQTDGGNNAG' A
#
# COMPACT_ATOMS: atom_id res chain seq x y z
N MET A 1 -1.77 -17.21 40.64
CA MET A 1 -2.45 -15.98 40.15
C MET A 1 -2.76 -16.17 38.67
N ALA A 2 -3.91 -15.67 38.24
CA ALA A 2 -4.64 -16.09 37.05
C ALA A 2 -4.17 -15.43 35.74
N LYS A 3 -4.31 -16.19 34.62
CA LYS A 3 -4.62 -15.80 33.22
C LYS A 3 -3.59 -14.88 32.52
N ASN A 4 -3.20 -15.06 31.26
CA ASN A 4 -4.05 -15.36 30.12
C ASN A 4 -3.16 -15.80 28.94
N THR A 5 -3.65 -16.79 28.20
CA THR A 5 -3.23 -17.24 26.88
C THR A 5 -2.97 -16.05 25.94
N GLY A 6 -1.71 -15.68 25.74
CA GLY A 6 -1.30 -14.82 24.63
C GLY A 6 -1.32 -15.66 23.37
N ASN A 7 -2.52 -15.89 22.83
CA ASN A 7 -2.73 -16.34 21.48
C ASN A 7 -1.90 -15.44 20.57
N THR A 8 -0.72 -15.88 20.15
CA THR A 8 0.00 -15.32 19.00
C THR A 8 -0.89 -15.63 17.81
N ALA A 9 -1.99 -14.87 17.69
CA ALA A 9 -2.75 -14.80 16.48
C ALA A 9 -1.73 -14.53 15.41
N ASN A 10 -1.70 -15.39 14.41
CA ASN A 10 -0.94 -15.19 13.20
C ASN A 10 -1.54 -13.93 12.55
N VAL A 11 -1.16 -12.75 13.04
CA VAL A 11 -1.64 -11.47 12.52
C VAL A 11 -0.93 -11.38 11.18
N GLU A 12 -1.68 -11.68 10.12
CA GLU A 12 -1.19 -11.59 8.77
C GLU A 12 -0.90 -10.12 8.51
N ASN A 13 0.37 -9.75 8.65
CA ASN A 13 0.82 -8.40 8.42
C ASN A 13 0.94 -8.18 6.92
N VAL A 14 0.38 -7.07 6.44
CA VAL A 14 0.42 -6.67 5.05
C VAL A 14 1.32 -5.45 4.86
N GLU A 15 2.10 -5.46 3.78
CA GLU A 15 2.93 -4.32 3.39
C GLU A 15 2.08 -3.31 2.61
N VAL A 16 1.98 -2.10 3.16
CA VAL A 16 1.25 -0.99 2.56
C VAL A 16 2.17 0.20 2.33
N VAL A 17 1.74 1.10 1.46
CA VAL A 17 2.44 2.35 1.11
C VAL A 17 1.54 3.53 1.44
N VAL A 18 2.09 4.53 2.13
CA VAL A 18 1.37 5.78 2.42
C VAL A 18 1.15 6.58 1.15
N CYS A 19 -0.10 6.94 0.87
CA CYS A 19 -0.47 7.74 -0.29
C CYS A 19 0.10 9.17 -0.20
N LYS A 20 0.26 9.80 -1.38
CA LYS A 20 0.76 11.18 -1.48
C LYS A 20 -0.09 12.16 -0.67
N GLY A 21 0.56 13.12 -0.02
CA GLY A 21 -0.11 14.13 0.81
C GLY A 21 -0.65 13.61 2.15
N HIS A 22 -0.40 12.34 2.49
CA HIS A 22 -0.80 11.75 3.75
C HIS A 22 0.38 11.47 4.68
N THR A 23 0.07 11.27 5.95
CA THR A 23 1.01 10.87 6.99
C THR A 23 0.28 9.94 7.94
N VAL A 24 0.90 8.81 8.26
CA VAL A 24 0.34 7.80 9.16
C VAL A 24 1.18 7.73 10.42
N TYR A 25 0.53 7.65 11.57
CA TYR A 25 1.18 7.42 12.86
C TYR A 25 0.82 6.01 13.33
N HIS A 26 1.80 5.15 13.53
CA HIS A 26 1.60 3.77 13.94
C HIS A 26 2.72 3.34 14.88
N ASN A 27 2.38 2.67 15.99
CA ASN A 27 3.33 2.21 17.02
C ASN A 27 4.30 3.29 17.55
N GLY A 28 3.87 4.55 17.60
CA GLY A 28 4.71 5.66 18.05
C GLY A 28 5.68 6.20 16.99
N GLU A 29 5.69 5.61 15.80
CA GLU A 29 6.46 6.08 14.65
C GLU A 29 5.58 6.85 13.66
N LYS A 30 6.23 7.77 12.93
CA LYS A 30 5.59 8.62 11.93
C LYS A 30 6.07 8.21 10.54
N TYR A 31 5.11 7.82 9.70
CA TYR A 31 5.33 7.40 8.32
C TYR A 31 4.84 8.49 7.36
N GLY A 32 5.78 9.04 6.59
CA GLY A 32 5.49 10.07 5.58
C GLY A 32 4.99 9.48 4.26
N GLU A 33 4.64 10.35 3.31
CA GLU A 33 4.21 9.92 1.98
C GLU A 33 5.25 9.03 1.27
N ASN A 34 4.76 8.07 0.47
CA ASN A 34 5.56 7.09 -0.27
C ASN A 34 6.45 6.19 0.62
N GLN A 35 6.28 6.23 1.94
CA GLN A 35 6.93 5.27 2.83
C GLN A 35 6.11 4.00 2.94
N LYS A 36 6.83 2.90 3.15
CA LYS A 36 6.26 1.60 3.41
C LYS A 36 6.11 1.37 4.90
N LEU A 37 5.08 0.63 5.28
CA LEU A 37 4.89 0.14 6.63
C LEU A 37 4.15 -1.19 6.61
N LEU A 38 4.39 -1.98 7.66
CA LEU A 38 3.68 -3.23 7.92
C LEU A 38 2.56 -2.97 8.91
N LEU A 39 1.35 -3.33 8.52
CA LEU A 39 0.14 -3.20 9.34
C LEU A 39 -0.55 -4.55 9.48
N SER A 40 -1.38 -4.68 10.50
CA SER A 40 -2.36 -5.77 10.54
C SER A 40 -3.35 -5.62 9.37
N GLN A 41 -3.92 -6.72 8.90
CA GLN A 41 -4.93 -6.70 7.85
C GLN A 41 -6.08 -5.73 8.17
N ASP A 42 -6.63 -5.78 9.39
CA ASP A 42 -7.71 -4.87 9.83
C ASP A 42 -7.34 -3.38 9.79
N ASP A 43 -6.12 -3.03 10.23
CA ASP A 43 -5.63 -1.65 10.20
C ASP A 43 -5.38 -1.18 8.75
N ALA A 44 -4.82 -2.06 7.92
CA ALA A 44 -4.57 -1.79 6.52
C ALA A 44 -5.88 -1.54 5.77
N ASP A 45 -6.88 -2.42 5.91
CA ASP A 45 -8.20 -2.26 5.33
C ASP A 45 -8.86 -0.94 5.78
N SER A 46 -8.76 -0.62 7.08
CA SER A 46 -9.32 0.61 7.65
C SER A 46 -8.66 1.88 7.10
N LEU A 47 -7.34 1.89 6.95
CA LEU A 47 -6.61 3.04 6.40
C LEU A 47 -6.75 3.14 4.89
N GLU A 48 -6.83 2.01 4.18
CA GLU A 48 -7.05 1.95 2.75
C GLU A 48 -8.46 2.43 2.38
N ALA A 49 -9.50 1.98 3.10
CA ALA A 49 -10.86 2.46 2.90
C ALA A 49 -11.00 3.97 3.08
N ARG A 50 -10.11 4.57 3.88
CA ARG A 50 -10.02 6.01 4.11
C ARG A 50 -9.09 6.74 3.13
N GLY A 51 -8.41 6.01 2.25
CA GLY A 51 -7.51 6.54 1.21
C GLY A 51 -6.13 6.99 1.70
N PHE A 52 -5.73 6.65 2.94
CA PHE A 52 -4.42 7.04 3.47
C PHE A 52 -3.28 6.17 2.96
N VAL A 53 -3.56 4.90 2.68
CA VAL A 53 -2.59 3.90 2.24
C VAL A 53 -3.14 3.07 1.08
N LYS A 54 -2.24 2.38 0.40
CA LYS A 54 -2.53 1.35 -0.59
C LYS A 54 -1.68 0.12 -0.32
N THR A 55 -2.19 -1.07 -0.61
CA THR A 55 -1.34 -2.28 -0.56
C THR A 55 -0.19 -2.15 -1.54
N LEU A 56 0.97 -2.72 -1.22
CA LEU A 56 2.09 -2.71 -2.17
C LEU A 56 1.70 -3.43 -3.48
N ALA A 57 0.90 -4.49 -3.40
CA ALA A 57 0.42 -5.23 -4.55
C ALA A 57 -0.34 -4.33 -5.54
N ASP A 58 -1.25 -3.48 -5.04
CA ASP A 58 -1.98 -2.53 -5.88
C ASP A 58 -1.06 -1.47 -6.50
N VAL A 59 -0.09 -0.96 -5.74
CA VAL A 59 0.88 0.02 -6.23
C VAL A 59 1.70 -0.58 -7.38
N LEU A 60 2.16 -1.82 -7.24
CA LEU A 60 2.91 -2.53 -8.28
C LEU A 60 2.05 -2.78 -9.52
N ALA A 61 0.81 -3.24 -9.37
CA ALA A 61 -0.10 -3.46 -10.49
C ALA A 61 -0.36 -2.17 -11.29
N VAL A 62 -0.48 -1.03 -10.62
CA VAL A 62 -0.61 0.29 -11.29
C VAL A 62 0.68 0.65 -12.02
N TYR A 63 1.84 0.43 -11.41
CA TYR A 63 3.14 0.70 -12.03
C TYR A 63 3.32 -0.11 -13.31
N GLU A 64 3.04 -1.41 -13.28
CA GLU A 64 3.15 -2.31 -14.45
C GLU A 64 2.22 -1.90 -15.59
N ARG A 65 0.97 -1.51 -15.28
CA ARG A 65 0.04 -0.99 -16.30
C ARG A 65 0.56 0.29 -16.95
N LYS A 66 1.09 1.23 -16.15
CA LYS A 66 1.68 2.48 -16.69
C LYS A 66 2.89 2.21 -17.58
N GLN A 67 3.72 1.23 -17.25
CA GLN A 67 4.86 0.84 -18.08
C GLN A 67 4.41 0.32 -19.45
N GLN A 68 3.34 -0.49 -19.49
CA GLN A 68 2.79 -1.00 -20.76
C GLN A 68 2.17 0.10 -21.63
N GLU A 69 1.52 1.10 -21.02
CA GLU A 69 0.95 2.24 -21.73
C GLU A 69 2.04 3.14 -22.36
N LEU A 70 3.12 3.41 -21.64
CA LEU A 70 4.26 4.20 -22.13
C LEU A 70 4.96 3.55 -23.34
N THR A 71 4.91 2.23 -23.46
CA THR A 71 5.49 1.50 -24.60
C THR A 71 4.62 1.49 -25.86
N GLN A 72 3.36 1.96 -25.80
CA GLN A 72 2.43 1.94 -26.94
C GLN A 72 2.26 3.30 -27.65
N THR A 73 2.81 4.41 -27.12
CA THR A 73 2.62 5.76 -27.69
C THR A 73 3.68 6.26 -28.68
N ASP A 74 4.63 5.45 -29.12
CA ASP A 74 5.57 5.83 -30.21
C ASP A 74 5.52 4.82 -31.35
N GLY A 75 4.40 4.85 -32.10
CA GLY A 75 4.09 3.83 -33.11
C GLY A 75 3.13 4.30 -34.18
N GLY A 76 3.42 5.44 -34.83
CA GLY A 76 3.03 5.70 -36.22
C GLY A 76 1.64 6.32 -36.48
N ASN A 77 1.67 7.49 -37.11
CA ASN A 77 0.87 7.72 -38.32
C ASN A 77 1.53 8.82 -39.16
N ASN A 78 2.35 8.36 -40.11
CA ASN A 78 2.75 9.08 -41.31
C ASN A 78 1.87 8.50 -42.43
N ALA A 79 0.83 9.21 -42.86
CA ALA A 79 0.12 9.00 -44.12
C ALA A 79 -0.90 10.12 -44.34
N GLY A 80 -0.67 10.97 -45.35
CA GLY A 80 -1.57 12.01 -45.83
C GLY A 80 -0.84 13.09 -46.59
#